data_AF-A0A2W2F7Z6-F1
#
_entry.id   AF-A0A2W2F7Z6-F1
#
_cell.length_a   1.000
_cell.length_b   1.000
_cell.length_c   1.000
_cell.angle_alpha   90.00
_cell.angle_beta   90.00
_cell.angle_gamma   90.00
#
_symmetry.space_group_name_H-M   'P 1'
#
loop_
_entity.id
_entity.type
_entity.pdbx_description
1 polymer ?
#
loop_
_entity_poly.entity_id
_entity_poly.type
_entity_poly.pdbx_seq_one_letter_code
_entity_poly.pdbx_strand_id
1 'polypeptide(L)'
;MCTVVVGFAPEEEAPVILAGVRDELEGRPWTPPGEHWPDHPGVLGGRDLRAGGTWLAVDPAGVRAAALLNGRGVLARDDIRRSRGELPLLALRRGDLPDVNLSRYDPFHLVLAERSEVRMWHWDGGRLTADKLPHGTHMIVNSGWEQGTDNPRVAHFRP
;
A
#
# COMPACT_ATOMS: atom_id res chain seq x y z
N MET A 1 10.90 1.82 8.02
CA MET A 1 10.53 0.47 7.53
C MET A 1 9.02 0.37 7.69
N CYS A 2 8.27 -0.14 6.71
CA CYS A 2 6.81 -0.22 6.87
C CYS A 2 6.41 -1.69 6.81
N THR A 3 5.43 -2.07 7.63
CA THR A 3 4.86 -3.41 7.66
C THR A 3 3.36 -3.29 7.45
N VAL A 4 2.79 -4.14 6.61
CA VAL A 4 1.34 -4.28 6.45
C VAL A 4 0.98 -5.73 6.73
N VAL A 5 -0.03 -5.96 7.56
CA VAL A 5 -0.63 -7.27 7.80
C VAL A 5 -2.00 -7.28 7.16
N VAL A 6 -2.27 -8.29 6.34
CA VAL A 6 -3.54 -8.50 5.65
C VAL A 6 -4.13 -9.82 6.13
N GLY A 7 -5.28 -9.78 6.81
CA GLY A 7 -6.14 -10.95 6.97
C GLY A 7 -7.18 -10.93 5.86
N PHE A 8 -7.28 -12.00 5.06
CA PHE A 8 -8.22 -12.12 3.96
C PHE A 8 -9.02 -13.42 4.06
N ALA A 9 -10.33 -13.31 4.27
CA ALA A 9 -11.27 -14.42 4.41
C ALA A 9 -12.66 -14.01 3.89
N PRO A 10 -12.95 -14.14 2.58
CA PRO A 10 -14.19 -13.67 1.95
C PRO A 10 -15.51 -14.11 2.59
N GLU A 11 -15.49 -15.27 3.26
CA GLU A 11 -16.67 -15.89 3.87
C GLU A 11 -17.00 -15.34 5.28
N GLU A 12 -16.11 -14.54 5.87
CA GLU A 12 -16.26 -13.97 7.21
C GLU A 12 -17.00 -12.61 7.20
N GLU A 13 -17.53 -12.19 8.36
CA GLU A 13 -18.21 -10.89 8.49
C GLU A 13 -17.29 -9.70 8.16
N ALA A 14 -16.00 -9.85 8.47
CA ALA A 14 -14.92 -8.93 8.08
C ALA A 14 -14.01 -9.59 7.03
N PRO A 15 -14.37 -9.53 5.72
CA PRO A 15 -13.63 -10.22 4.66
C PRO A 15 -12.16 -9.83 4.55
N VAL A 16 -11.84 -8.58 4.87
CA VAL A 16 -10.47 -8.08 4.89
C VAL A 16 -10.23 -7.31 6.17
N ILE A 17 -9.14 -7.65 6.86
CA ILE A 17 -8.56 -6.88 7.95
C ILE A 17 -7.19 -6.38 7.49
N LEU A 18 -6.98 -5.07 7.57
CA LEU A 18 -5.74 -4.44 7.15
C LEU A 18 -5.14 -3.66 8.32
N ALA A 19 -3.91 -4.02 8.73
CA ALA A 19 -3.17 -3.30 9.75
C ALA A 19 -1.85 -2.78 9.16
N GLY A 20 -1.61 -1.48 9.26
CA GLY A 20 -0.37 -0.85 8.78
C GLY A 20 0.45 -0.28 9.92
N VAL A 21 1.71 -0.70 10.02
CA VAL A 21 2.71 -0.11 10.91
C VAL A 21 3.67 0.73 10.06
N ARG A 22 3.64 2.04 10.29
CA ARG A 22 4.49 3.00 9.59
C ARG A 22 5.70 3.36 10.46
N ASP A 23 6.87 2.78 10.18
CA ASP A 23 8.11 3.28 10.78
C ASP A 23 8.73 4.35 9.86
N GLU A 24 8.67 5.58 10.35
CA GLU A 24 9.09 6.79 9.67
C GLU A 24 10.03 7.62 10.58
N LEU A 25 10.76 8.58 9.99
CA LEU A 25 11.47 9.59 10.73
C LEU A 25 10.56 10.35 11.71
N GLU A 26 10.96 10.43 12.98
CA GLU A 26 10.22 11.11 14.05
C GLU A 26 9.79 12.54 13.68
N GLY A 27 10.67 13.29 13.00
CA GLY A 27 10.40 14.66 12.58
C GLY A 27 9.56 14.82 11.30
N ARG A 28 9.03 13.75 10.70
CA ARG A 28 8.21 13.88 9.48
C ARG A 28 6.75 14.19 9.84
N PRO A 29 6.26 15.40 9.53
CA PRO A 29 4.91 15.82 9.94
C PRO A 29 3.83 15.07 9.17
N TRP A 30 2.75 14.71 9.87
CA TRP A 30 1.57 14.06 9.29
C TRP A 30 0.31 14.43 10.08
N THR A 31 -0.86 14.20 9.49
CA THR A 31 -2.17 14.41 10.13
C THR A 31 -2.94 13.10 10.25
N PRO A 32 -3.68 12.89 11.36
CA PRO A 32 -4.43 11.67 11.61
C PRO A 32 -5.48 11.39 10.52
N PRO A 33 -6.03 10.15 10.47
CA PRO A 33 -7.03 9.78 9.49
C PRO A 33 -8.18 10.79 9.40
N GLY A 34 -8.47 11.22 8.17
CA GLY A 34 -9.55 12.16 7.86
C GLY A 34 -9.71 12.35 6.36
N GLU A 35 -10.68 13.17 5.97
CA GLU A 35 -10.94 13.51 4.58
C GLU A 35 -10.08 14.72 4.17
N HIS A 36 -8.87 14.44 3.67
CA HIS A 36 -7.87 15.48 3.43
C HIS A 36 -7.75 15.95 1.97
N TRP A 37 -8.37 15.23 1.04
CA TRP A 37 -8.14 15.38 -0.40
C TRP A 37 -9.42 15.80 -1.13
N PRO A 38 -9.58 17.08 -1.47
CA PRO A 38 -10.78 17.57 -2.18
C PRO A 38 -11.03 16.87 -3.52
N ASP A 39 -9.97 16.46 -4.22
CA ASP A 39 -10.09 15.73 -5.48
C ASP A 39 -10.62 14.29 -5.27
N HIS A 40 -10.46 13.74 -4.06
CA HIS A 40 -10.87 12.38 -3.68
C HIS A 40 -11.91 12.44 -2.53
N PRO A 41 -13.11 12.98 -2.79
CA PRO A 41 -14.13 13.17 -1.74
C PRO A 41 -14.54 11.82 -1.14
N GLY A 42 -14.74 11.80 0.17
CA GLY A 42 -15.07 10.61 0.96
C GLY A 42 -13.91 9.66 1.26
N VAL A 43 -12.73 9.86 0.65
CA VAL A 43 -11.55 9.05 0.99
C VAL A 43 -10.97 9.47 2.33
N LEU A 44 -10.80 8.50 3.22
CA LEU A 44 -10.27 8.68 4.57
C LEU A 44 -8.86 8.09 4.66
N GLY A 45 -7.91 8.83 5.21
CA GLY A 45 -6.55 8.31 5.43
C GLY A 45 -5.68 9.28 6.19
N GLY A 46 -4.52 8.80 6.68
CA GLY A 46 -3.51 9.70 7.23
C GLY A 46 -2.85 10.49 6.10
N ARG A 47 -2.54 11.77 6.30
CA ARG A 47 -1.89 12.59 5.27
C ARG A 47 -0.48 12.99 5.69
N ASP A 48 0.49 12.68 4.84
CA ASP A 48 1.85 13.20 4.94
C ASP A 48 1.84 14.69 4.59
N LEU A 49 2.24 15.54 5.54
CA LEU A 49 2.25 16.99 5.33
C LEU A 49 3.43 17.47 4.48
N ARG A 50 4.45 16.64 4.26
CA ARG A 50 5.59 16.98 3.40
C ARG A 50 5.29 16.72 1.93
N ALA A 51 4.73 15.55 1.62
CA ALA A 51 4.51 15.11 0.24
C ALA A 51 3.04 15.09 -0.19
N GLY A 52 2.09 15.36 0.71
CA GLY A 52 0.65 15.48 0.44
C GLY A 52 -0.10 14.16 0.26
N GLY A 53 0.60 13.02 0.16
CA GLY A 53 0.01 11.70 -0.05
C GLY A 53 -0.30 10.94 1.23
N THR A 54 -0.54 9.64 1.10
CA THR A 54 -0.86 8.70 2.18
C THR A 54 -0.06 7.39 2.08
N TRP A 55 0.04 6.68 3.20
CA TRP A 55 0.51 5.29 3.29
C TRP A 55 -0.64 4.29 3.43
N LEU A 56 -1.81 4.73 3.88
CA LEU A 56 -3.00 3.91 4.08
C LEU A 56 -4.24 4.81 3.98
N ALA A 57 -5.15 4.43 3.09
CA ALA A 57 -6.43 5.10 2.94
C ALA A 57 -7.55 4.10 2.63
N VAL A 58 -8.78 4.50 2.93
CA VAL A 58 -10.00 3.76 2.63
C VAL A 58 -10.97 4.64 1.84
N ASP A 59 -11.69 4.02 0.93
CA ASP A 59 -12.83 4.57 0.22
C ASP A 59 -14.09 3.81 0.69
N PRO A 60 -14.88 4.36 1.62
CA PRO A 60 -16.09 3.71 2.09
C PRO A 60 -17.15 3.52 1.00
N ALA A 61 -17.22 4.41 0.00
CA ALA A 61 -18.21 4.33 -1.07
C ALA A 61 -17.86 3.21 -2.06
N GLY A 62 -16.56 3.07 -2.39
CA GLY A 62 -16.04 1.97 -3.20
C GLY A 62 -15.83 0.66 -2.44
N VAL A 63 -15.95 0.67 -1.10
CA VAL A 63 -15.64 -0.45 -0.19
C VAL A 63 -14.23 -1.00 -0.43
N ARG A 64 -13.25 -0.09 -0.47
CA ARG A 64 -11.85 -0.36 -0.79
C ARG A 64 -10.91 0.17 0.27
N ALA A 65 -9.77 -0.50 0.45
CA ALA A 65 -8.63 0.02 1.19
C ALA A 65 -7.36 -0.10 0.34
N ALA A 66 -6.47 0.88 0.42
CA ALA A 66 -5.19 0.84 -0.27
C ALA A 66 -4.05 1.21 0.67
N ALA A 67 -2.97 0.43 0.63
CA ALA A 67 -1.78 0.65 1.44
C ALA A 67 -0.52 0.68 0.57
N LEU A 68 0.43 1.52 0.97
CA LEU A 68 1.71 1.69 0.28
C LEU A 68 2.86 1.32 1.21
N LEU A 69 3.77 0.49 0.71
CA LEU A 69 5.03 0.19 1.36
C LEU A 69 6.22 0.56 0.47
N ASN A 70 7.35 0.83 1.11
CA ASN A 70 8.63 0.97 0.41
C ASN A 70 9.02 -0.35 -0.25
N GLY A 71 9.46 -0.31 -1.51
CA GLY A 71 10.09 -1.44 -2.19
C GLY A 71 11.61 -1.35 -2.19
N ARG A 72 12.27 -2.28 -2.87
CA ARG A 72 13.70 -2.27 -3.15
C ARG A 72 13.93 -2.32 -4.66
N GLY A 73 15.00 -1.69 -5.13
CA GLY A 73 15.36 -1.70 -6.54
C GLY A 73 15.98 -0.37 -6.98
N VAL A 74 15.78 0.00 -8.24
CA VAL A 74 16.35 1.20 -8.85
C VAL A 74 15.47 2.41 -8.53
N LEU A 75 16.07 3.45 -7.94
CA LEU A 75 15.37 4.69 -7.61
C LEU A 75 15.01 5.48 -8.88
N ALA A 76 13.90 6.20 -8.83
CA ALA A 76 13.55 7.13 -9.89
C ALA A 76 14.56 8.28 -9.92
N ARG A 77 14.81 8.84 -11.11
CA ARG A 77 15.69 10.00 -11.24
C ARG A 77 15.12 11.19 -10.48
N ASP A 78 15.98 11.88 -9.74
CA ASP A 78 15.60 12.97 -8.85
C ASP A 78 14.83 14.11 -9.56
N ASP A 79 15.13 14.38 -10.83
CA ASP A 79 14.54 15.46 -11.63
C ASP A 79 13.08 15.22 -12.05
N ILE A 80 12.63 13.96 -12.04
CA ILE A 80 11.27 13.58 -12.43
C ILE A 80 10.50 12.86 -11.32
N ARG A 81 11.15 12.60 -10.17
CA ARG A 81 10.63 11.76 -9.10
C ARG A 81 9.37 12.36 -8.49
N ARG A 82 8.30 11.56 -8.43
CA ARG A 82 7.04 11.85 -7.76
C ARG A 82 6.95 11.11 -6.43
N SER A 83 6.11 11.63 -5.53
CA SER A 83 5.79 10.95 -4.29
C SER A 83 4.92 9.74 -4.56
N ARG A 84 5.35 8.55 -4.12
CA ARG A 84 4.52 7.34 -4.15
C ARG A 84 3.22 7.46 -3.35
N GLY A 85 3.14 8.40 -2.41
CA GLY A 85 1.97 8.58 -1.53
C GLY A 85 0.68 8.95 -2.26
N GLU A 86 0.73 9.33 -3.54
CA GLU A 86 -0.48 9.53 -4.35
C GLU A 86 -1.07 8.21 -4.88
N LEU A 87 -0.26 7.15 -4.97
CA LEU A 87 -0.67 5.89 -5.59
C LEU A 87 -1.86 5.24 -4.88
N PRO A 88 -1.96 5.19 -3.53
CA PRO A 88 -3.15 4.67 -2.87
C PRO A 88 -4.43 5.43 -3.25
N LEU A 89 -4.37 6.76 -3.33
CA LEU A 89 -5.53 7.59 -3.65
C LEU A 89 -6.02 7.34 -5.09
N LEU A 90 -5.08 7.23 -6.03
CA LEU A 90 -5.36 6.92 -7.42
C LEU A 90 -5.90 5.48 -7.57
N ALA A 91 -5.36 4.54 -6.80
CA ALA A 91 -5.78 3.14 -6.83
C ALA A 91 -7.20 2.97 -6.28
N LEU A 92 -7.55 3.67 -5.18
CA LEU A 92 -8.91 3.70 -4.64
C LEU A 92 -9.91 4.22 -5.66
N ARG A 93 -9.60 5.36 -6.30
CA ARG A 93 -10.47 5.97 -7.33
C ARG A 93 -10.70 5.02 -8.51
N ARG A 94 -9.64 4.36 -8.98
CA ARG A 94 -9.70 3.49 -10.16
C ARG A 94 -10.27 2.10 -9.84
N GLY A 95 -10.07 1.60 -8.62
CA GLY A 95 -10.28 0.20 -8.27
C GLY A 95 -9.21 -0.74 -8.86
N ASP A 96 -8.08 -0.20 -9.30
CA ASP A 96 -7.02 -0.95 -9.98
C ASP A 96 -5.69 -0.19 -9.92
N LEU A 97 -4.61 -0.74 -10.49
CA LEU A 97 -3.33 -0.05 -10.66
C LEU A 97 -3.55 1.31 -11.37
N PRO A 98 -3.07 2.42 -10.79
CA PRO A 98 -3.15 3.73 -11.43
C PRO A 98 -2.50 3.76 -12.81
N ASP A 99 -3.14 4.42 -13.77
CA ASP A 99 -2.55 4.70 -15.09
C ASP A 99 -1.59 5.88 -14.98
N VAL A 100 -0.37 5.58 -14.58
CA VAL A 100 0.71 6.56 -14.36
C VAL A 100 2.02 6.02 -14.92
N ASN A 101 2.93 6.94 -15.25
CA ASN A 101 4.30 6.54 -15.61
C ASN A 101 5.08 6.11 -14.36
N LEU A 102 5.22 4.79 -14.16
CA LEU A 102 5.88 4.18 -13.00
C LEU A 102 7.37 4.54 -12.87
N SER A 103 8.06 4.90 -13.95
CA SER A 103 9.49 5.29 -13.89
C SER A 103 9.74 6.60 -13.13
N ARG A 104 8.67 7.35 -12.81
CA ARG A 104 8.71 8.53 -11.94
C ARG A 104 8.64 8.19 -10.47
N TYR A 105 8.49 6.93 -10.08
CA TYR A 105 8.34 6.53 -8.68
C TYR A 105 9.49 5.62 -8.27
N ASP A 106 9.98 5.84 -7.05
CA ASP A 106 10.86 4.89 -6.39
C ASP A 106 10.19 3.51 -6.26
N PRO A 107 10.93 2.43 -6.02
CA PRO A 107 10.38 1.10 -5.81
C PRO A 107 9.32 1.07 -4.70
N PHE A 108 8.25 0.31 -4.92
CA PHE A 108 7.13 0.24 -3.99
C PHE A 108 6.41 -1.10 -4.02
N HIS A 109 5.62 -1.31 -2.97
CA HIS A 109 4.53 -2.27 -2.97
C HIS A 109 3.21 -1.52 -2.75
N LEU A 110 2.24 -1.76 -3.61
CA LEU A 110 0.90 -1.15 -3.54
C LEU A 110 -0.12 -2.26 -3.32
N VAL A 111 -0.78 -2.25 -2.17
CA VAL A 111 -1.85 -3.18 -1.82
C VAL A 111 -3.18 -2.50 -2.09
N LEU A 112 -4.09 -3.19 -2.75
CA LEU A 112 -5.49 -2.81 -2.89
C LEU A 112 -6.36 -3.97 -2.41
N ALA A 113 -7.16 -3.69 -1.39
CA ALA A 113 -8.06 -4.64 -0.76
C ALA A 113 -9.52 -4.29 -1.04
N GLU A 114 -10.26 -5.29 -1.50
CA GLU A 114 -11.70 -5.31 -1.71
C GLU A 114 -12.30 -6.53 -1.00
N ARG A 115 -13.63 -6.58 -0.80
CA ARG A 115 -14.25 -7.70 -0.07
C ARG A 115 -13.96 -9.08 -0.69
N SER A 116 -13.83 -9.15 -2.01
CA SER A 116 -13.66 -10.41 -2.74
C SER A 116 -12.21 -10.71 -3.15
N GLU A 117 -11.29 -9.76 -3.00
CA GLU A 117 -9.93 -9.91 -3.49
C GLU A 117 -8.96 -8.93 -2.84
N VAL A 118 -7.73 -9.37 -2.60
CA VAL A 118 -6.61 -8.48 -2.29
C VAL A 118 -5.56 -8.60 -3.39
N ARG A 119 -5.32 -7.50 -4.10
CA ARG A 119 -4.31 -7.37 -5.15
C ARG A 119 -3.10 -6.61 -4.62
N MET A 120 -1.92 -7.00 -5.07
CA MET A 120 -0.66 -6.36 -4.73
C MET A 120 0.18 -6.14 -5.99
N TRP A 121 0.68 -4.92 -6.17
CA TRP A 121 1.65 -4.60 -7.22
C TRP A 121 3.02 -4.32 -6.64
N HIS A 122 4.05 -4.81 -7.32
CA HIS A 122 5.44 -4.66 -6.95
C HIS A 122 6.18 -3.93 -8.07
N TRP A 123 6.77 -2.80 -7.75
CA TRP A 123 7.61 -2.03 -8.66
C TRP A 123 9.04 -2.00 -8.13
N ASP A 124 9.99 -2.51 -8.91
CA ASP A 124 11.42 -2.52 -8.55
C ASP A 124 12.24 -1.41 -9.24
N GLY A 125 11.58 -0.48 -9.94
CA GLY A 125 12.24 0.58 -10.73
C GLY A 125 12.46 0.23 -12.20
N GLY A 126 12.27 -1.03 -12.61
CA GLY A 126 12.33 -1.45 -14.02
C GLY A 126 11.22 -2.41 -14.43
N ARG A 127 10.73 -3.24 -13.52
CA ARG A 127 9.70 -4.24 -13.75
C ARG A 127 8.57 -4.08 -12.75
N LEU A 128 7.35 -4.20 -13.28
CA LEU A 128 6.12 -4.31 -12.51
C LEU A 128 5.70 -5.79 -12.49
N THR A 129 5.44 -6.33 -11.30
CA THR A 129 4.75 -7.61 -11.11
C THR A 129 3.52 -7.42 -10.25
N ALA A 130 2.60 -8.38 -10.30
CA ALA A 130 1.36 -8.33 -9.53
C ALA A 130 1.04 -9.71 -8.96
N ASP A 131 0.52 -9.72 -7.75
CA ASP A 131 0.05 -10.90 -7.03
C ASP A 131 -1.39 -10.70 -6.56
N LYS A 132 -2.10 -11.83 -6.41
CA LYS A 132 -3.36 -11.92 -5.67
C LYS A 132 -3.07 -12.68 -4.40
N LEU A 133 -3.32 -12.06 -3.25
CA LEU A 133 -3.08 -12.72 -1.97
C LEU A 133 -4.13 -13.82 -1.78
N PRO A 134 -3.73 -15.06 -1.46
CA PRO A 134 -4.68 -16.13 -1.18
C PRO A 134 -5.41 -15.87 0.15
N HIS A 135 -6.45 -16.66 0.44
CA HIS A 135 -7.10 -16.58 1.75
C HIS A 135 -6.08 -16.89 2.86
N GLY A 136 -6.19 -16.20 4.00
CA GLY A 136 -5.30 -16.33 5.14
C GLY A 136 -4.75 -15.01 5.63
N THR A 137 -3.75 -15.09 6.51
CA THR A 137 -3.05 -13.91 7.05
C THR A 137 -1.67 -13.78 6.41
N HIS A 138 -1.38 -12.60 5.89
CA HIS A 138 -0.16 -12.30 5.15
C HIS A 138 0.56 -11.09 5.76
N MET A 139 1.85 -11.23 6.00
CA MET A 139 2.72 -10.11 6.37
C MET A 139 3.49 -9.61 5.15
N ILE A 140 3.41 -8.31 4.92
CA ILE A 140 4.05 -7.60 3.82
C ILE A 140 5.06 -6.61 4.41
N VAL A 141 6.30 -6.70 3.95
CA VAL A 141 7.39 -5.78 4.34
C VAL A 141 8.08 -5.22 3.10
N ASN A 142 9.20 -4.53 3.28
CA ASN A 142 9.87 -3.87 2.16
C ASN A 142 10.41 -4.81 1.07
N SER A 143 10.60 -6.09 1.39
CA SER A 143 10.98 -7.13 0.43
C SER A 143 9.79 -7.77 -0.29
N GLY A 144 8.55 -7.36 0.01
CA GLY A 144 7.33 -7.99 -0.47
C GLY A 144 6.65 -8.86 0.59
N TRP A 145 5.79 -9.78 0.13
CA TRP A 145 5.06 -10.73 0.96
C TRP A 145 5.65 -12.15 0.85
N GLU A 146 5.00 -13.08 1.51
CA GLU A 146 5.44 -14.47 1.72
C GLU A 146 5.37 -15.35 0.48
N GLN A 147 6.50 -15.60 -0.17
CA GLN A 147 6.65 -16.74 -1.08
C GLN A 147 7.77 -17.66 -0.59
N GLY A 148 7.56 -18.35 0.53
CA GLY A 148 8.55 -19.27 1.14
C GLY A 148 9.15 -18.80 2.47
N THR A 149 10.21 -19.42 2.97
CA THR A 149 10.81 -19.14 4.31
C THR A 149 11.86 -18.02 4.32
N ASP A 150 12.03 -17.32 3.20
CA ASP A 150 13.24 -16.52 2.94
C ASP A 150 13.28 -15.18 3.69
N ASN A 151 12.20 -14.78 4.37
CA ASN A 151 12.18 -13.59 5.21
C ASN A 151 12.04 -13.98 6.70
N PRO A 152 13.07 -13.78 7.54
CA PRO A 152 13.08 -14.24 8.92
C PRO A 152 12.00 -13.61 9.81
N ARG A 153 11.66 -12.34 9.59
CA ARG A 153 10.63 -11.66 10.41
C ARG A 153 9.26 -12.24 10.11
N VAL A 154 9.00 -12.29 8.82
CA VAL A 154 7.79 -12.81 8.23
C VAL A 154 7.61 -14.27 8.68
N ALA A 155 8.62 -15.13 8.50
CA ALA A 155 8.65 -16.51 9.01
C ALA A 155 8.46 -16.64 10.54
N HIS A 156 8.96 -15.70 11.33
CA HIS A 156 8.83 -15.71 12.80
C HIS A 156 7.42 -15.35 13.28
N PHE A 157 6.70 -14.49 12.55
CA PHE A 157 5.37 -13.97 12.94
C PHE A 157 4.23 -14.52 12.08
N ARG A 158 4.46 -15.60 11.32
CA ARG A 158 3.37 -16.34 10.66
C ARG A 158 2.42 -16.89 11.73
N PRO A 159 1.10 -16.87 11.47
CA PRO A 159 0.17 -17.63 12.30
C PRO A 159 0.46 -19.13 12.27
#